data_AF-A0A8T9QI37-F1
#
_entry.id   AF-A0A8T9QI37-F1
#
_cell.length_a   1.000
_cell.length_b   1.000
_cell.length_c   1.000
_cell.angle_alpha   90.00
_cell.angle_beta   90.00
_cell.angle_gamma   90.00
#
_symmetry.space_group_name_H-M   'P 1'
#
loop_
_entity.id
_entity.type
_entity.pdbx_description
1 polymer ?
#
loop_
_entity_poly.entity_id
_entity_poly.type
_entity_poly.pdbx_seq_one_letter_code
_entity_poly.pdbx_strand_id
1 'polypeptide(L)'
;MSGTPRLVIIAGDRGRGKTHRLSLINSMLSDGAHLKINLSSEALSTISVTGLVSLISGIAGFSAPALTPVSEMESTATVWMRDEVIPKLMDSLQNIRTGRLVWILIADLNNYSIKDKQTSQLLLLLYEQLKRVDWLRVVLDGFKGDLPASLSDHTPQLVERERASDASQSHIQTFFERFSAYLELPVDAMTIGFATNLMHQEYTGFLNDDSETALKRLNHKLKVVVPVLLKTVN
;
A
#
# COMPACT_ATOMS: atom_id res chain seq x y z
N MET A 1 -9.81 17.42 13.16
CA MET A 1 -8.69 16.46 13.23
C MET A 1 -7.56 16.97 12.36
N SER A 2 -6.55 17.62 12.95
CA SER A 2 -5.34 18.05 12.22
C SER A 2 -4.34 16.89 12.24
N GLY A 3 -4.27 16.12 11.16
CA GLY A 3 -3.17 15.17 10.98
C GLY A 3 -2.06 15.80 10.14
N THR A 4 -0.82 15.37 10.32
CA THR A 4 0.29 15.79 9.46
C THR A 4 0.17 15.11 8.08
N PRO A 5 0.49 15.78 6.97
CA PRO A 5 0.55 15.13 5.67
C PRO A 5 1.68 14.09 5.65
N ARG A 6 1.44 12.97 4.94
CA ARG A 6 2.36 11.83 4.93
C ARG A 6 2.38 11.11 3.58
N LEU A 7 3.57 10.73 3.15
CA LEU A 7 3.84 9.79 2.07
C LEU A 7 4.48 8.55 2.69
N VAL A 8 3.74 7.45 2.74
CA VAL A 8 4.24 6.17 3.28
C VAL A 8 4.64 5.27 2.13
N ILE A 9 5.89 4.83 2.09
CA ILE A 9 6.36 3.85 1.12
C ILE A 9 6.50 2.51 1.84
N ILE A 10 5.73 1.52 1.41
CA ILE A 10 5.88 0.14 1.87
C ILE A 10 6.86 -0.54 0.92
N ALA A 11 8.11 -0.65 1.34
CA ALA A 11 9.19 -1.27 0.59
C ALA A 11 9.40 -2.73 1.01
N GLY A 12 10.05 -3.52 0.16
CA GLY A 12 10.41 -4.91 0.47
C GLY A 12 10.23 -5.82 -0.75
N ASP A 13 10.83 -7.01 -0.65
CA ASP A 13 10.81 -7.97 -1.74
C ASP A 13 9.40 -8.51 -2.02
N ARG A 14 9.24 -9.22 -3.13
CA ARG A 14 7.98 -9.89 -3.44
C ARG A 14 7.67 -10.94 -2.37
N GLY A 15 6.40 -11.15 -2.06
CA GLY A 15 5.99 -12.15 -1.06
C GLY A 15 6.13 -11.74 0.40
N ARG A 16 6.64 -10.53 0.72
CA ARG A 16 6.85 -10.05 2.10
C ARG A 16 5.62 -9.43 2.78
N GLY A 17 4.43 -9.58 2.20
CA GLY A 17 3.18 -9.10 2.79
C GLY A 17 2.98 -7.58 2.72
N LYS A 18 3.53 -6.90 1.69
CA LYS A 18 3.33 -5.45 1.51
C LYS A 18 1.86 -5.09 1.25
N THR A 19 1.22 -5.79 0.32
CA THR A 19 -0.22 -5.66 0.02
C THR A 19 -1.10 -5.92 1.25
N HIS A 20 -0.69 -6.86 2.10
CA HIS A 20 -1.39 -7.12 3.36
C HIS A 20 -1.30 -5.93 4.32
N ARG A 21 -0.14 -5.29 4.46
CA ARG A 21 0.03 -4.07 5.25
C ARG A 21 -0.83 -2.92 4.71
N LEU A 22 -0.90 -2.75 3.38
CA LEU A 22 -1.79 -1.76 2.75
C LEU A 22 -3.26 -2.05 3.07
N SER A 23 -3.68 -3.32 2.98
CA SER A 23 -5.04 -3.76 3.35
C SER A 23 -5.35 -3.51 4.83
N LEU A 24 -4.39 -3.76 5.72
CA LEU A 24 -4.51 -3.47 7.15
C LEU A 24 -4.65 -1.97 7.41
N ILE A 25 -3.87 -1.12 6.75
CA ILE A 25 -4.04 0.34 6.82
C ILE A 25 -5.46 0.71 6.38
N ASN A 26 -5.92 0.19 5.23
CA ASN A 26 -7.25 0.48 4.71
C ASN A 26 -8.40 0.03 5.65
N SER A 27 -8.23 -1.07 6.39
CA SER A 27 -9.22 -1.59 7.34
C SER A 27 -9.22 -0.87 8.68
N MET A 28 -8.05 -0.40 9.14
CA MET A 28 -7.93 0.38 10.38
C MET A 28 -8.45 1.82 10.23
N LEU A 29 -8.49 2.35 9.01
CA LEU A 29 -9.01 3.68 8.71
C LEU A 29 -10.54 3.66 8.61
N SER A 30 -11.21 4.21 9.63
CA SER A 30 -12.67 4.40 9.63
C SER A 30 -13.17 5.33 8.51
N ASP A 31 -14.29 4.97 7.87
CA ASP A 31 -14.87 5.76 6.76
C ASP A 31 -15.45 7.10 7.22
N GLY A 32 -15.78 7.24 8.51
CA GLY A 32 -16.28 8.47 9.11
C GLY A 32 -15.21 9.57 9.21
N ALA A 33 -13.95 9.20 9.45
CA ALA A 33 -12.84 10.14 9.58
C ALA A 33 -11.95 10.23 8.32
N HIS A 34 -12.10 9.28 7.39
CA HIS A 34 -11.20 9.14 6.25
C HIS A 34 -11.96 8.91 4.94
N LEU A 35 -11.52 9.60 3.88
CA LEU A 35 -11.88 9.32 2.51
C LEU A 35 -10.77 8.47 1.88
N LYS A 36 -11.06 7.22 1.53
CA LYS A 36 -10.07 6.24 1.05
C LYS A 36 -10.21 6.04 -0.45
N ILE A 37 -9.14 6.29 -1.18
CA ILE A 37 -9.05 6.14 -2.64
C ILE A 37 -8.06 5.02 -2.93
N ASN A 38 -8.59 3.83 -3.20
CA ASN A 38 -7.81 2.61 -3.46
C ASN A 38 -7.54 2.47 -4.95
N LEU A 39 -6.27 2.55 -5.36
CA LEU A 39 -5.82 2.43 -6.74
C LEU A 39 -4.94 1.18 -6.88
N SER A 40 -5.11 0.45 -7.98
CA SER A 40 -4.20 -0.62 -8.38
C SER A 40 -3.23 -0.11 -9.44
N SER A 41 -1.93 -0.37 -9.29
CA SER A 41 -0.92 -0.03 -10.30
C SER A 41 -1.21 -0.66 -11.67
N GLU A 42 -1.91 -1.80 -11.71
CA GLU A 42 -2.38 -2.43 -12.95
C GLU A 42 -3.32 -1.50 -13.72
N ALA A 43 -4.32 -0.94 -13.03
CA ALA A 43 -5.25 0.03 -13.60
C ALA A 43 -4.53 1.32 -14.02
N LEU A 44 -3.51 1.74 -13.27
CA LEU A 44 -2.71 2.93 -13.58
C LEU A 44 -1.76 2.72 -14.77
N SER A 45 -1.43 1.49 -15.12
CA SER A 45 -0.35 1.18 -16.08
C SER A 45 -0.57 1.76 -17.47
N THR A 46 -1.83 1.88 -17.89
CA THR A 46 -2.24 2.29 -19.25
C THR A 46 -3.26 3.43 -19.25
N ILE A 47 -3.66 3.92 -18.08
CA ILE A 47 -4.65 4.99 -17.98
C ILE A 47 -4.04 6.33 -18.38
N SER A 48 -4.81 7.17 -19.07
CA SER A 48 -4.44 8.56 -19.36
C SER A 48 -4.62 9.45 -18.12
N VAL A 49 -4.10 10.67 -18.16
CA VAL A 49 -4.30 11.69 -17.12
C VAL A 49 -5.78 11.92 -16.82
N THR A 50 -6.60 12.11 -17.86
CA THR A 50 -8.06 12.32 -17.71
C THR A 50 -8.76 11.08 -17.16
N GLY A 51 -8.31 9.89 -17.56
CA GLY A 51 -8.79 8.63 -17.02
C GLY A 51 -8.45 8.48 -15.53
N LEU A 52 -7.23 8.85 -15.11
CA LEU A 52 -6.82 8.81 -13.70
C LEU A 52 -7.65 9.77 -12.85
N VAL A 53 -7.86 10.99 -13.32
CA VAL A 53 -8.74 11.97 -12.65
C VAL A 53 -10.16 11.41 -12.51
N SER A 54 -10.69 10.80 -13.58
CA SER A 54 -12.02 10.19 -13.56
C SER A 54 -12.11 9.01 -12.59
N LEU A 55 -11.08 8.17 -12.55
CA LEU A 55 -10.99 7.03 -11.63
C LEU A 55 -10.97 7.51 -10.18
N ILE A 56 -10.13 8.49 -9.85
CA ILE A 56 -10.06 9.08 -8.50
C ILE A 56 -11.41 9.69 -8.12
N SER A 57 -12.03 10.45 -9.03
CA SER A 57 -13.31 11.11 -8.79
C SER A 57 -14.43 10.09 -8.53
N GLY A 58 -14.48 9.02 -9.34
CA GLY A 58 -15.44 7.94 -9.19
C GLY A 58 -15.31 7.21 -7.86
N ILE A 59 -14.08 6.88 -7.43
CA ILE A 59 -13.85 6.22 -6.13
C ILE A 59 -14.19 7.16 -4.97
N ALA A 60 -13.86 8.44 -5.09
CA ALA A 60 -14.12 9.44 -4.07
C ALA A 60 -15.60 9.88 -3.98
N GLY A 61 -16.44 9.47 -4.94
CA GLY A 61 -17.87 9.75 -4.94
C GLY A 61 -18.25 11.14 -5.47
N PHE A 62 -17.48 11.69 -6.41
CA PHE A 62 -17.82 12.96 -7.08
C PHE A 62 -17.64 12.87 -8.60
N SER A 63 -18.31 13.77 -9.34
CA SER A 63 -18.18 13.85 -10.80
C SER A 63 -16.81 14.38 -11.20
N ALA A 64 -16.17 13.77 -12.19
CA ALA A 64 -14.87 14.22 -12.67
C ALA A 64 -14.93 15.72 -13.06
N PRO A 65 -13.95 16.53 -12.62
CA PRO A 65 -13.94 17.96 -12.94
C PRO A 65 -13.82 18.15 -14.45
N ALA A 66 -14.47 19.19 -14.98
CA ALA A 66 -14.31 19.57 -16.37
C ALA A 66 -12.89 20.10 -16.59
N LEU A 67 -12.09 19.36 -17.35
CA LEU A 67 -10.72 19.72 -17.71
C LEU A 67 -10.70 20.30 -19.11
N THR A 68 -10.04 21.45 -19.28
CA THR A 68 -9.74 21.99 -20.60
C THR A 68 -8.78 21.04 -21.32
N PRO A 69 -9.04 20.61 -22.57
CA PRO A 69 -8.13 19.76 -23.31
C PRO A 69 -6.74 20.39 -23.49
N VAL A 70 -5.68 19.56 -23.45
CA VAL A 70 -4.30 20.03 -23.67
C VAL A 70 -4.15 20.77 -25.00
N SER A 71 -4.88 20.35 -26.04
CA SER A 71 -4.83 20.96 -27.37
C SER A 71 -5.32 22.42 -27.41
N GLU A 72 -6.11 22.83 -26.42
CA GLU A 72 -6.68 24.18 -26.35
C GLU A 72 -5.85 25.13 -25.50
N MET A 73 -4.97 24.59 -24.65
CA MET A 73 -3.99 25.36 -23.91
C MET A 73 -2.70 25.36 -24.73
N GLU A 74 -2.26 26.51 -25.23
CA GLU A 74 -0.98 26.68 -25.94
C GLU A 74 0.22 26.44 -25.01
N SER A 75 0.33 25.22 -24.46
CA SER A 75 1.09 24.89 -23.28
C SER A 75 1.56 23.44 -23.32
N THR A 76 2.58 23.14 -22.53
CA THR A 76 3.08 21.77 -22.41
C THR A 76 2.16 20.94 -21.52
N ALA A 77 2.11 19.61 -21.73
CA ALA A 77 1.31 18.71 -20.89
C ALA A 77 1.61 18.86 -19.39
N THR A 78 2.88 19.11 -19.02
CA THR A 78 3.28 19.33 -17.62
C THR A 78 2.69 20.61 -17.05
N VAL A 79 2.72 21.71 -17.81
CA VAL A 79 2.14 22.99 -17.38
C VAL A 79 0.62 22.88 -17.29
N TRP A 80 -0.02 22.22 -18.25
CA TRP A 80 -1.45 21.87 -18.17
C TRP A 80 -1.78 21.07 -16.91
N MET A 81 -1.03 20.00 -16.62
CA MET A 81 -1.26 19.21 -15.40
C MET A 81 -1.14 20.04 -14.13
N ARG A 82 -0.13 20.92 -14.06
CA ARG A 82 0.14 21.75 -12.88
C ARG A 82 -0.87 22.87 -12.69
N ASP A 83 -1.28 23.53 -13.76
CA ASP A 83 -2.03 24.79 -13.71
C ASP A 83 -3.55 24.57 -13.86
N GLU A 84 -3.98 23.45 -14.44
CA GLU A 84 -5.39 23.11 -14.67
C GLU A 84 -5.80 21.84 -13.90
N VAL A 85 -5.11 20.71 -14.15
CA VAL A 85 -5.58 19.40 -13.66
C VAL A 85 -5.48 19.26 -12.14
N ILE A 86 -4.30 19.54 -11.58
CA ILE A 86 -4.03 19.40 -10.15
C ILE A 86 -4.92 20.34 -9.32
N PRO A 87 -5.03 21.65 -9.60
CA PRO A 87 -5.91 22.54 -8.84
C PRO A 87 -7.35 22.05 -8.82
N LYS A 88 -7.92 21.70 -9.98
CA LYS A 88 -9.31 21.22 -10.08
C LYS A 88 -9.53 19.90 -9.33
N LEU A 89 -8.57 18.97 -9.40
CA LEU A 89 -8.65 17.72 -8.65
C LEU A 89 -8.58 17.97 -7.13
N MET A 90 -7.66 18.82 -6.69
CA MET A 90 -7.48 19.15 -5.28
C MET A 90 -8.67 19.89 -4.69
N ASP A 91 -9.25 20.85 -5.43
CA ASP A 91 -10.47 21.56 -5.03
C ASP A 91 -11.64 20.60 -4.89
N SER A 92 -11.80 19.67 -5.83
CA SER A 92 -12.86 18.66 -5.78
C SER A 92 -12.71 17.73 -4.57
N LEU A 93 -11.48 17.27 -4.28
CA LEU A 93 -11.16 16.47 -3.10
C LEU A 93 -11.38 17.24 -1.79
N GLN A 94 -11.00 18.51 -1.76
CA GLN A 94 -11.20 19.40 -0.62
C GLN A 94 -12.70 19.60 -0.32
N ASN A 95 -13.53 19.72 -1.36
CA ASN A 95 -14.98 19.88 -1.20
C ASN A 95 -15.65 18.59 -0.70
N ILE A 96 -15.31 17.44 -1.27
CA ILE A 96 -15.98 16.18 -0.93
C ILE A 96 -15.51 15.56 0.39
N ARG A 97 -14.29 15.87 0.86
CA ARG A 97 -13.77 15.27 2.08
C ARG A 97 -14.54 15.70 3.34
N THR A 98 -15.25 16.83 3.32
CA THR A 98 -16.12 17.29 4.44
C THR A 98 -15.42 17.25 5.81
N GLY A 99 -14.14 17.63 5.86
CA GLY A 99 -13.32 17.61 7.08
C GLY A 99 -12.58 16.30 7.36
N ARG A 100 -12.85 15.23 6.60
CA ARG A 100 -12.10 13.96 6.63
C ARG A 100 -10.68 14.13 6.08
N LEU A 101 -9.82 13.18 6.42
CA LEU A 101 -8.50 13.03 5.82
C LEU A 101 -8.62 12.21 4.54
N VAL A 102 -7.92 12.59 3.48
CA VAL A 102 -7.90 11.86 2.21
C VAL A 102 -6.69 10.94 2.18
N TRP A 103 -6.91 9.66 1.90
CA TRP A 103 -5.89 8.64 1.75
C TRP A 103 -5.90 8.09 0.33
N ILE A 104 -4.80 8.25 -0.39
CA ILE A 104 -4.61 7.64 -1.71
C ILE A 104 -3.70 6.43 -1.52
N LEU A 105 -4.24 5.25 -1.72
CA LEU A 105 -3.59 3.96 -1.47
C LEU A 105 -3.29 3.31 -2.82
N ILE A 106 -2.01 3.24 -3.21
CA ILE A 106 -1.59 2.68 -4.51
C ILE A 106 -0.94 1.32 -4.28
N ALA A 107 -1.63 0.25 -4.71
CA ALA A 107 -1.19 -1.13 -4.57
C ALA A 107 -0.24 -1.57 -5.70
N ASP A 108 0.61 -2.56 -5.42
CA ASP A 108 1.31 -3.38 -6.42
C ASP A 108 2.26 -2.63 -7.39
N LEU A 109 2.88 -1.52 -7.00
CA LEU A 109 3.83 -0.77 -7.85
C LEU A 109 5.10 -1.56 -8.18
N ASN A 110 5.37 -2.65 -7.47
CA ASN A 110 6.45 -3.58 -7.77
C ASN A 110 6.10 -4.61 -8.85
N ASN A 111 4.81 -4.80 -9.17
CA ASN A 111 4.33 -5.78 -10.15
C ASN A 111 4.02 -5.12 -11.50
N TYR A 112 3.53 -3.88 -11.48
CA TYR A 112 3.18 -3.13 -12.69
C TYR A 112 3.89 -1.79 -12.72
N SER A 113 4.61 -1.52 -13.80
CA SER A 113 5.16 -0.20 -14.08
C SER A 113 4.10 0.68 -14.74
N ILE A 114 4.07 1.95 -14.35
CA ILE A 114 3.24 2.96 -14.99
C ILE A 114 3.90 3.32 -16.32
N LYS A 115 3.32 2.86 -17.44
CA LYS A 115 3.93 3.01 -18.77
C LYS A 115 3.70 4.40 -19.33
N ASP A 116 2.56 5.01 -19.00
CA ASP A 116 2.25 6.35 -19.44
C ASP A 116 3.05 7.39 -18.65
N LYS A 117 3.87 8.17 -19.37
CA LYS A 117 4.74 9.19 -18.78
C LYS A 117 3.94 10.34 -18.17
N GLN A 118 2.80 10.70 -18.76
CA GLN A 118 1.99 11.81 -18.27
C GLN A 118 1.27 11.43 -16.97
N THR A 119 0.75 10.21 -16.87
CA THR A 119 0.17 9.66 -15.64
C THR A 119 1.21 9.56 -14.52
N SER A 120 2.43 9.10 -14.85
CA SER A 120 3.54 9.12 -13.89
C SER A 120 3.84 10.54 -13.40
N GLN A 121 3.91 11.51 -14.32
CA GLN A 121 4.13 12.92 -14.00
C GLN A 121 3.00 13.52 -13.15
N LEU A 122 1.73 13.17 -13.43
CA LEU A 122 0.59 13.62 -12.64
C LEU A 122 0.68 13.12 -11.19
N LEU A 123 1.04 11.85 -11.00
CA LEU A 123 1.22 11.28 -9.67
C LEU A 123 2.33 12.01 -8.90
N LEU A 124 3.45 12.34 -9.55
CA LEU A 124 4.51 13.13 -8.94
C LEU A 124 4.00 14.51 -8.51
N LEU A 125 3.29 15.23 -9.38
CA LEU A 125 2.70 16.53 -9.07
C LEU A 125 1.67 16.46 -7.93
N LEU A 126 0.93 15.34 -7.84
CA LEU A 126 0.00 15.06 -6.76
C LEU A 126 0.74 14.83 -5.43
N TYR A 127 1.85 14.10 -5.42
CA TYR A 127 2.66 13.89 -4.22
C TYR A 127 3.24 15.22 -3.71
N GLU A 128 3.61 16.14 -4.61
CA GLU A 128 4.06 17.48 -4.21
C GLU A 128 2.99 18.29 -3.48
N GLN A 129 1.69 17.99 -3.67
CA GLN A 129 0.62 18.65 -2.94
C GLN A 129 0.64 18.34 -1.44
N LEU A 130 1.29 17.26 -1.00
CA LEU A 130 1.46 16.94 0.42
C LEU A 130 2.14 18.06 1.22
N LYS A 131 2.90 18.94 0.56
CA LYS A 131 3.52 20.11 1.20
C LYS A 131 2.56 21.29 1.40
N ARG A 132 1.48 21.32 0.62
CA ARG A 132 0.55 22.44 0.53
C ARG A 132 -0.71 22.21 1.35
N VAL A 133 -1.06 20.95 1.60
CA VAL A 133 -2.26 20.56 2.34
C VAL A 133 -1.92 19.60 3.48
N ASP A 134 -2.62 19.73 4.60
CA ASP A 134 -2.44 18.89 5.79
C ASP A 134 -3.36 17.65 5.81
N TRP A 135 -4.38 17.65 4.95
CA TRP A 135 -5.42 16.64 4.92
C TRP A 135 -5.13 15.47 3.96
N LEU A 136 -4.07 15.52 3.15
CA LEU A 136 -3.72 14.46 2.19
C LEU A 136 -2.69 13.48 2.77
N ARG A 137 -2.90 12.19 2.55
CA ARG A 137 -1.94 11.11 2.74
C ARG A 137 -1.86 10.23 1.50
N VAL A 138 -0.67 9.71 1.24
CA VAL A 138 -0.42 8.77 0.14
C VAL A 138 0.32 7.56 0.68
N VAL A 139 -0.09 6.36 0.29
CA VAL A 139 0.62 5.11 0.60
C VAL A 139 0.97 4.41 -0.71
N LEU A 140 2.25 4.07 -0.86
CA LEU A 140 2.80 3.42 -2.05
C LEU A 140 3.30 2.02 -1.70
N ASP A 141 2.59 0.98 -2.17
CA ASP A 141 3.01 -0.41 -2.04
C ASP A 141 3.98 -0.79 -3.15
N GLY A 142 5.23 -1.07 -2.80
CA GLY A 142 6.22 -1.62 -3.73
C GLY A 142 6.88 -0.58 -4.64
N PHE A 143 6.81 0.71 -4.29
CA PHE A 143 7.47 1.77 -5.06
C PHE A 143 9.00 1.62 -5.02
N LYS A 144 9.60 1.54 -6.21
CA LYS A 144 11.06 1.42 -6.42
C LYS A 144 11.69 2.65 -7.08
N GLY A 145 10.89 3.66 -7.43
CA GLY A 145 11.38 4.86 -8.08
C GLY A 145 12.03 5.84 -7.10
N ASP A 146 12.63 6.86 -7.67
CA ASP A 146 13.08 8.02 -6.90
C ASP A 146 11.90 8.96 -6.65
N LEU A 147 11.82 9.48 -5.43
CA LEU A 147 10.94 10.61 -5.16
C LEU A 147 11.60 11.88 -5.69
N PRO A 148 10.81 12.88 -6.12
CA PRO A 148 11.33 14.21 -6.39
C PRO A 148 12.17 14.71 -5.21
N ALA A 149 13.33 15.33 -5.50
CA ALA A 149 14.21 15.92 -4.48
C ALA A 149 13.44 16.87 -3.54
N SER A 150 12.40 17.50 -4.10
CA SER A 150 11.48 18.35 -3.36
C SER A 150 10.87 17.61 -2.15
N LEU A 151 10.53 16.32 -2.26
CA LEU A 151 9.96 15.52 -1.17
C LEU A 151 11.00 14.87 -0.27
N SER A 152 12.21 14.57 -0.77
CA SER A 152 13.23 13.82 0.00
C SER A 152 14.08 14.67 0.92
N ASP A 153 14.49 15.87 0.51
CA ASP A 153 15.67 16.52 1.11
C ASP A 153 15.36 17.49 2.25
N HIS A 154 14.10 17.92 2.39
CA HIS A 154 13.73 19.04 3.28
C HIS A 154 12.58 18.75 4.23
N THR A 155 12.02 17.54 4.23
CA THR A 155 10.90 17.21 5.11
C THR A 155 10.94 15.73 5.51
N PRO A 156 11.88 15.31 6.37
CA PRO A 156 12.00 13.91 6.79
C PRO A 156 10.74 13.39 7.50
N GLN A 157 9.89 14.28 8.00
CA GLN A 157 8.60 13.91 8.55
C GLN A 157 7.55 13.59 7.48
N LEU A 158 7.68 14.12 6.26
CA LEU A 158 6.69 13.92 5.20
C LEU A 158 6.77 12.50 4.63
N VAL A 159 7.97 11.95 4.48
CA VAL A 159 8.21 10.65 3.85
C VAL A 159 8.57 9.62 4.90
N GLU A 160 7.73 8.61 5.04
CA GLU A 160 7.97 7.46 5.91
C GLU A 160 8.22 6.23 5.05
N ARG A 161 9.32 5.52 5.31
CA ARG A 161 9.67 4.30 4.60
C ARG A 161 9.52 3.13 5.54
N GLU A 162 8.47 2.35 5.33
CA GLU A 162 8.23 1.11 6.07
C GLU A 162 8.78 -0.05 5.25
N ARG A 163 9.76 -0.78 5.80
CA ARG A 163 10.32 -1.96 5.14
C ARG A 163 9.62 -3.21 5.65
N ALA A 164 8.92 -3.89 4.75
CA ALA A 164 8.39 -5.22 5.00
C ALA A 164 9.56 -6.19 5.22
N SER A 165 9.78 -6.53 6.48
CA SER A 165 10.79 -7.49 6.92
C SER A 165 10.31 -8.94 6.79
N ASP A 166 11.28 -9.84 6.86
CA ASP A 166 11.08 -11.28 6.87
C ASP A 166 10.32 -11.71 8.13
N ALA A 167 9.60 -12.84 8.03
CA ALA A 167 8.93 -13.38 9.20
C ALA A 167 9.97 -13.87 10.21
N SER A 168 10.10 -13.19 11.35
CA SER A 168 10.89 -13.68 12.46
C SER A 168 10.27 -14.95 13.04
N GLN A 169 11.08 -15.68 13.80
CA GLN A 169 10.60 -16.79 14.60
C GLN A 169 9.43 -16.40 15.53
N SER A 170 9.48 -15.21 16.15
CA SER A 170 8.39 -14.72 16.99
C SER A 170 7.09 -14.46 16.23
N HIS A 171 7.15 -14.03 14.97
CA HIS A 171 5.95 -13.90 14.12
C HIS A 171 5.33 -15.27 13.82
N ILE A 172 6.15 -16.29 13.54
CA ILE A 172 5.69 -17.66 13.31
C ILE A 172 5.07 -18.23 14.59
N GLN A 173 5.69 -18.00 15.75
CA GLN A 173 5.14 -18.41 17.04
C GLN A 173 3.78 -17.78 17.31
N THR A 174 3.69 -16.45 17.16
CA THR A 174 2.45 -15.70 17.35
C THR A 174 1.35 -16.21 16.42
N PHE A 175 1.70 -16.59 15.19
CA PHE A 175 0.77 -17.20 14.26
C PHE A 175 0.24 -18.54 14.78
N PHE A 176 1.12 -19.44 15.26
CA PHE A 176 0.71 -20.71 15.86
C PHE A 176 -0.18 -20.53 17.07
N GLU A 177 0.18 -19.65 18.00
CA GLU A 177 -0.61 -19.37 19.20
C GLU A 177 -2.03 -18.91 18.83
N ARG A 178 -2.14 -17.97 17.89
CA ARG A 178 -3.44 -17.48 17.39
C ARG A 178 -4.24 -18.56 16.67
N PHE A 179 -3.57 -19.38 15.86
CA PHE A 179 -4.22 -20.42 15.08
C PHE A 179 -4.71 -21.58 15.96
N SER A 180 -3.92 -22.00 16.94
CA SER A 180 -4.33 -23.00 17.94
C SER A 180 -5.50 -22.49 18.78
N ALA A 181 -5.46 -21.23 19.22
CA ALA A 181 -6.57 -20.61 19.95
C ALA A 181 -7.84 -20.53 19.09
N TYR A 182 -7.72 -20.17 17.81
CA TYR A 182 -8.85 -20.13 16.87
C TYR A 182 -9.50 -21.50 16.65
N LEU A 183 -8.72 -22.58 16.68
CA LEU A 183 -9.22 -23.95 16.55
C LEU A 183 -9.59 -24.61 17.89
N GLU A 184 -9.48 -23.87 19.01
CA GLU A 184 -9.71 -24.38 20.37
C GLU A 184 -8.86 -25.63 20.70
N LEU A 185 -7.66 -25.71 20.13
CA LEU A 185 -6.77 -26.86 20.32
C LEU A 185 -5.95 -26.68 21.59
N PRO A 186 -5.96 -27.65 22.53
CA PRO A 186 -5.19 -27.58 23.77
C PRO A 186 -3.72 -27.88 23.48
N VAL A 187 -3.00 -26.91 22.94
CA VAL A 187 -1.58 -27.03 22.58
C VAL A 187 -0.74 -26.39 23.67
N ASP A 188 0.17 -27.15 24.27
CA ASP A 188 1.08 -26.63 25.27
C ASP A 188 2.21 -25.79 24.63
N ALA A 189 2.87 -24.96 25.45
CA ALA A 189 3.92 -24.05 24.99
C ALA A 189 5.15 -24.78 24.40
N MET A 190 5.47 -25.99 24.86
CA MET A 190 6.58 -26.78 24.32
C MET A 190 6.28 -27.23 22.89
N THR A 191 5.06 -27.73 22.65
CA THR A 191 4.60 -28.13 21.31
C THR A 191 4.60 -26.93 20.33
N ILE A 192 4.11 -25.77 20.78
CA ILE A 192 4.17 -24.53 19.97
C ILE A 192 5.62 -24.13 19.67
N GLY A 193 6.51 -24.17 20.67
CA GLY A 193 7.92 -23.85 20.50
C GLY A 193 8.63 -24.77 19.50
N PHE A 194 8.38 -26.08 19.60
CA PHE A 194 8.94 -27.07 18.66
C PHE A 194 8.43 -26.83 17.23
N ALA A 195 7.13 -26.69 17.03
CA ALA A 195 6.53 -26.44 15.71
C ALA A 195 7.05 -25.12 15.11
N THR A 196 7.18 -24.08 15.93
CA THR A 196 7.75 -22.79 15.53
C THR A 196 9.19 -22.95 15.05
N ASN A 197 10.05 -23.63 15.81
CA ASN A 197 11.45 -23.86 15.42
C ASN A 197 11.54 -24.59 14.08
N LEU A 198 10.79 -25.68 13.94
CA LEU A 198 10.76 -26.49 12.72
C LEU A 198 10.30 -25.66 11.51
N MET A 199 9.21 -24.91 11.65
CA MET A 199 8.68 -24.08 10.56
C MET A 199 9.57 -22.88 10.24
N HIS A 200 10.27 -22.31 11.23
CA HIS A 200 11.22 -21.23 10.98
C HIS A 200 12.45 -21.72 10.20
N GLN A 201 12.96 -22.92 10.51
CA GLN A 201 14.03 -23.57 9.75
C GLN A 201 13.61 -23.82 8.30
N GLU A 202 12.42 -24.40 8.08
CA GLU A 202 11.84 -24.63 6.75
C GLU A 202 11.67 -23.30 5.99
N TYR A 203 11.16 -22.27 6.66
CA TYR A 203 11.03 -20.94 6.08
C TYR A 203 12.37 -20.37 5.63
N THR A 204 13.42 -20.48 6.46
CA THR A 204 14.78 -20.05 6.08
C THR A 204 15.29 -20.85 4.90
N GLY A 205 15.00 -22.15 4.83
CA GLY A 205 15.27 -22.98 3.65
C GLY A 205 14.57 -22.45 2.40
N PHE A 206 13.28 -22.14 2.48
CA PHE A 206 12.54 -21.57 1.36
C PHE A 206 13.03 -20.19 0.97
N LEU A 207 13.50 -19.37 1.92
CA LEU A 207 14.08 -18.06 1.63
C LEU A 207 15.36 -18.15 0.81
N ASN A 208 16.20 -19.14 1.12
CA ASN A 208 17.45 -19.37 0.40
C ASN A 208 17.22 -19.93 -1.01
N ASP A 209 16.13 -20.68 -1.21
CA ASP A 209 15.75 -21.25 -2.51
C ASP A 209 15.03 -20.21 -3.39
N ASP A 210 13.91 -19.66 -2.90
CA ASP A 210 13.07 -18.69 -3.60
C ASP A 210 12.34 -17.78 -2.60
N SER A 211 12.95 -16.64 -2.34
CA SER A 211 12.41 -15.61 -1.44
C SER A 211 11.02 -15.10 -1.83
N GLU A 212 10.64 -15.15 -3.12
CA GLU A 212 9.33 -14.66 -3.57
C GLU A 212 8.19 -15.57 -3.12
N THR A 213 8.44 -16.88 -3.07
CA THR A 213 7.42 -17.88 -2.71
C THR A 213 7.55 -18.41 -1.29
N ALA A 214 8.63 -18.09 -0.57
CA ALA A 214 8.92 -18.61 0.76
C ALA A 214 7.75 -18.48 1.76
N LEU A 215 7.12 -17.29 1.85
CA LEU A 215 5.99 -17.10 2.78
C LEU A 215 4.75 -17.90 2.34
N LYS A 216 4.52 -18.04 1.03
CA LYS A 216 3.42 -18.85 0.48
C LYS A 216 3.63 -20.33 0.78
N ARG A 217 4.87 -20.82 0.61
CA ARG A 217 5.29 -22.19 0.93
C ARG A 217 5.15 -22.45 2.44
N LEU A 218 5.60 -21.52 3.28
CA LEU A 218 5.42 -21.58 4.74
C LEU A 218 3.93 -21.67 5.11
N ASN A 219 3.09 -20.79 4.58
CA ASN A 219 1.64 -20.81 4.85
C ASN A 219 0.98 -22.13 4.42
N HIS A 220 1.36 -22.66 3.25
CA HIS A 220 0.87 -23.96 2.80
C HIS A 220 1.32 -25.08 3.74
N LYS A 221 2.61 -25.11 4.12
CA LYS A 221 3.17 -26.10 5.04
C LYS A 221 2.49 -26.03 6.42
N LEU A 222 2.27 -24.83 6.95
CA LEU A 222 1.55 -24.61 8.21
C LEU A 222 0.15 -25.24 8.16
N LYS A 223 -0.61 -25.01 7.09
CA LYS A 223 -1.95 -25.60 6.94
C LYS A 223 -1.96 -27.13 6.87
N VAL A 224 -0.88 -27.75 6.39
CA VAL A 224 -0.75 -29.22 6.30
C VAL A 224 -0.22 -29.81 7.61
N VAL A 225 0.80 -29.18 8.20
CA VAL A 225 1.53 -29.70 9.36
C VAL A 225 0.75 -29.47 10.65
N VAL A 226 0.06 -28.33 10.79
CA VAL A 226 -0.67 -28.00 12.03
C VAL A 226 -1.74 -29.06 12.34
N PRO A 227 -2.64 -29.47 11.43
CA PRO A 227 -3.63 -30.50 11.75
C PRO A 227 -3.03 -31.86 12.09
N VAL A 228 -1.83 -32.18 11.59
CA VAL A 228 -1.14 -33.44 11.86
C VAL A 228 -0.47 -33.39 13.24
N LEU A 229 0.34 -32.37 13.51
CA LEU A 229 1.01 -32.20 14.79
C LEU A 229 0.01 -32.10 15.95
N LEU A 230 -1.12 -31.43 15.73
CA LEU A 230 -2.14 -31.24 16.76
C LEU A 230 -3.07 -32.45 16.95
N LYS A 231 -3.06 -33.44 16.05
CA LYS A 231 -3.74 -34.72 16.23
C LYS A 231 -2.89 -35.75 16.96
N THR A 232 -1.56 -35.64 16.90
CA THR A 232 -0.62 -36.58 17.55
C THR A 232 -0.36 -36.30 19.03
N VAL A 233 -0.80 -35.14 19.54
CA VAL A 233 -0.57 -34.70 20.93
C VAL A 233 -1.82 -34.90 21.82
N ASN A 234 -2.95 -35.28 21.23
CA ASN A 234 -4.14 -35.79 21.93
C ASN A 234 -4.18 -37.32 21.84
#